data_AF-A0A954PP17-F1
#
_entry.id   AF-A0A954PP17-F1
#
_cell.length_a   1.000
_cell.length_b   1.000
_cell.length_c   1.000
_cell.angle_alpha   90.00
_cell.angle_beta   90.00
_cell.angle_gamma   90.00
#
_symmetry.space_group_name_H-M   'P 1'
#
loop_
_entity.id
_entity.type
_entity.pdbx_description
1 polymer ?
#
loop_
_entity_poly.entity_id
_entity_poly.type
_entity_poly.pdbx_seq_one_letter_code
_entity_poly.pdbx_strand_id
1 'polypeptide(L)'
;PQIVALAAEQLKLEPTTRPVLELNDKDPDKGIAPAKKTLQAENLPLSDENIFIAATCKEKGIRFLKGEAEVGVRKIDKTTAAPAAAAAPAASSGPAEYVVTVNGKEVFMAFEGNMATVDGKVYRVGIQPQAAGKSTASPAQGSGELTEVKAQMPGAVYKQLVHVGDHVREGEAILILEAMKMEMEISSPTNGTIEEIQFAVGDQVHTGQTLATIRG
;
A
#
# COMPACT_ATOMS: atom_id res chain seq x y z
N PRO A 1 -34.45 16.37 -11.22
CA PRO A 1 -33.88 16.57 -12.58
C PRO A 1 -33.26 15.27 -13.09
N GLN A 2 -33.35 14.97 -14.40
CA GLN A 2 -32.84 13.70 -14.96
C GLN A 2 -31.35 13.46 -14.64
N ILE A 3 -30.52 14.50 -14.71
CA ILE A 3 -29.09 14.41 -14.37
C ILE A 3 -28.86 14.03 -12.90
N VAL A 4 -29.68 14.55 -11.97
CA VAL A 4 -29.57 14.23 -10.54
C VAL A 4 -29.96 12.78 -10.27
N ALA A 5 -30.97 12.26 -10.99
CA ALA A 5 -31.37 10.86 -10.88
C ALA A 5 -30.29 9.91 -11.40
N LEU A 6 -29.70 10.22 -12.57
CA LEU A 6 -28.58 9.44 -13.13
C LEU A 6 -27.36 9.44 -12.20
N ALA A 7 -27.01 10.60 -11.62
CA ALA A 7 -25.91 10.71 -10.67
C ALA A 7 -26.19 9.91 -9.38
N ALA A 8 -27.42 9.96 -8.85
CA ALA A 8 -27.80 9.22 -7.65
C ALA A 8 -27.72 7.70 -7.87
N GLU A 9 -28.18 7.22 -9.03
CA GLU A 9 -28.08 5.80 -9.42
C GLU A 9 -26.62 5.35 -9.57
N GLN A 10 -25.81 6.13 -10.30
CA GLN A 10 -24.41 5.78 -10.56
C GLN A 10 -23.56 5.79 -9.29
N LEU A 11 -23.74 6.81 -8.44
CA LEU A 11 -22.97 6.98 -7.20
C LEU A 11 -23.56 6.18 -6.03
N LYS A 12 -24.76 5.61 -6.20
CA LYS A 12 -25.53 4.95 -5.13
C LYS A 12 -25.74 5.86 -3.92
N LEU A 13 -26.00 7.15 -4.17
CA LEU A 13 -26.14 8.19 -3.16
C LEU A 13 -27.36 9.05 -3.44
N GLU A 14 -28.21 9.23 -2.43
CA GLU A 14 -29.36 10.10 -2.53
C GLU A 14 -28.95 11.59 -2.43
N PRO A 15 -29.65 12.50 -3.14
CA PRO A 15 -29.43 13.93 -2.99
C PRO A 15 -29.63 14.38 -1.55
N THR A 16 -28.75 15.26 -1.06
CA THR A 16 -28.88 15.82 0.28
C THR A 16 -30.10 16.73 0.38
N THR A 17 -31.00 16.42 1.32
CA THR A 17 -32.26 17.17 1.54
C THR A 17 -32.22 18.04 2.79
N ARG A 18 -31.12 17.98 3.56
CA ARG A 18 -30.91 18.71 4.82
C ARG A 18 -29.62 19.50 4.77
N PRO A 19 -29.47 20.55 5.62
CA PRO A 19 -28.22 21.30 5.71
C PRO A 19 -27.02 20.38 5.98
N VAL A 20 -25.92 20.63 5.25
CA VAL A 20 -24.70 19.81 5.34
C VAL A 20 -24.11 19.82 6.76
N LEU A 21 -24.25 20.93 7.48
CA LEU A 21 -23.79 21.04 8.87
C LEU A 21 -24.48 20.01 9.77
N GLU A 22 -25.81 19.89 9.70
CA GLU A 22 -26.56 18.92 10.51
C GLU A 22 -26.22 17.46 10.15
N LEU A 23 -25.93 17.20 8.88
CA LEU A 23 -25.50 15.87 8.44
C LEU A 23 -24.12 15.52 9.00
N ASN A 24 -23.20 16.49 9.02
CA ASN A 24 -21.87 16.30 9.58
C ASN A 24 -21.88 16.19 11.11
N ASP A 25 -22.72 16.95 11.81
CA ASP A 25 -22.83 16.88 13.27
C ASP A 25 -23.44 15.56 13.77
N LYS A 26 -24.26 14.90 12.93
CA LYS A 26 -24.83 13.58 13.21
C LYS A 26 -23.88 12.42 12.88
N ASP A 27 -22.84 12.69 12.09
CA ASP A 27 -21.88 11.69 11.66
C ASP A 27 -20.88 11.44 12.81
N PRO A 28 -20.89 10.25 13.43
CA PRO A 28 -20.05 9.96 14.60
C PRO A 28 -18.55 9.99 14.27
N ASP A 29 -18.20 9.87 12.98
CA ASP A 29 -16.82 9.83 12.51
C ASP A 29 -16.30 11.21 12.09
N LYS A 30 -17.11 12.27 12.23
CA LYS A 30 -16.72 13.65 11.90
C LYS A 30 -16.66 14.57 13.13
N GLY A 31 -15.85 15.61 13.00
CA GLY A 31 -15.72 16.67 14.01
C GLY A 31 -14.64 16.41 15.05
N ILE A 32 -14.71 17.15 16.15
CA ILE A 32 -13.62 17.26 17.14
C ILE A 32 -13.50 16.00 18.00
N ALA A 33 -14.62 15.39 18.39
CA ALA A 33 -14.63 14.22 19.25
C ALA A 33 -13.87 13.01 18.65
N PRO A 34 -14.17 12.55 17.42
CA PRO A 34 -13.41 11.47 16.81
C PRO A 34 -11.94 11.86 16.55
N ALA A 35 -11.66 13.10 16.14
CA ALA A 35 -10.29 13.56 15.94
C ALA A 35 -9.44 13.50 17.22
N LYS A 36 -10.00 13.92 18.36
CA LYS A 36 -9.33 13.79 19.68
C LYS A 36 -9.09 12.33 20.05
N LYS A 37 -10.06 11.44 19.79
CA LYS A 37 -9.92 10.00 20.04
C LYS A 37 -8.78 9.39 19.21
N THR A 38 -8.68 9.75 17.94
CA THR A 38 -7.59 9.30 17.07
C THR A 38 -6.24 9.80 17.55
N LEU A 39 -6.11 11.10 17.88
CA LEU A 39 -4.85 11.65 18.42
C LEU A 39 -4.44 10.98 19.73
N GLN A 40 -5.39 10.68 20.63
CA GLN A 40 -5.13 9.95 21.86
C GLN A 40 -4.66 8.52 21.60
N ALA A 41 -5.31 7.80 20.68
CA ALA A 41 -4.92 6.44 20.30
C ALA A 41 -3.48 6.40 19.74
N GLU A 42 -3.07 7.47 19.08
CA GLU A 42 -1.75 7.62 18.45
C GLU A 42 -0.72 8.31 19.34
N ASN A 43 -1.06 8.60 20.61
CA ASN A 43 -0.22 9.31 21.58
C ASN A 43 0.30 10.68 21.08
N LEU A 44 -0.52 11.40 20.31
CA LEU A 44 -0.21 12.72 19.77
C LEU A 44 -0.82 13.84 20.64
N PRO A 45 -0.18 15.03 20.72
CA PRO A 45 -0.69 16.16 21.51
C PRO A 45 -2.06 16.65 21.03
N LEU A 46 -2.93 17.01 21.98
CA LEU A 46 -4.29 17.51 21.74
C LEU A 46 -4.36 19.04 21.59
N SER A 47 -3.41 19.64 20.87
CA SER A 47 -3.47 21.06 20.50
C SER A 47 -4.56 21.31 19.45
N ASP A 48 -5.08 22.54 19.39
CA ASP A 48 -6.08 22.93 18.38
C ASP A 48 -5.60 22.68 16.93
N GLU A 49 -4.32 22.90 16.66
CA GLU A 49 -3.71 22.62 15.34
C GLU A 49 -3.75 21.13 15.00
N ASN A 50 -3.24 20.26 15.87
CA ASN A 50 -3.30 18.81 15.66
C ASN A 50 -4.73 18.28 15.52
N ILE A 51 -5.68 18.81 16.31
CA ILE A 51 -7.09 18.45 16.20
C ILE A 51 -7.64 18.83 14.84
N PHE A 52 -7.32 20.04 14.36
CA PHE A 52 -7.72 20.50 13.04
C PHE A 52 -7.11 19.62 11.92
N ILE A 53 -5.81 19.32 12.00
CA ILE A 53 -5.11 18.46 11.04
C ILE A 53 -5.72 17.05 11.02
N ALA A 54 -5.95 16.45 12.19
CA ALA A 54 -6.57 15.13 12.29
C ALA A 54 -8.02 15.12 11.77
N ALA A 55 -8.81 16.14 12.08
CA ALA A 55 -10.22 16.23 11.66
C ALA A 55 -10.37 16.44 10.15
N THR A 56 -9.50 17.24 9.53
CA THR A 56 -9.61 17.63 8.12
C THR A 56 -8.84 16.70 7.18
N CYS A 57 -7.67 16.22 7.60
CA CYS A 57 -6.78 15.39 6.79
C CYS A 57 -6.80 13.90 7.17
N LYS A 58 -7.52 13.51 8.23
CA LYS A 58 -7.70 12.11 8.67
C LYS A 58 -6.37 11.37 8.78
N GLU A 59 -6.28 10.14 8.25
CA GLU A 59 -5.11 9.27 8.27
C GLU A 59 -3.85 9.95 7.71
N LYS A 60 -3.97 10.76 6.64
CA LYS A 60 -2.84 11.55 6.10
C LYS A 60 -2.37 12.61 7.08
N GLY A 61 -3.29 13.25 7.79
CA GLY A 61 -2.99 14.20 8.86
C GLY A 61 -2.22 13.53 10.01
N ILE A 62 -2.65 12.33 10.43
CA ILE A 62 -1.95 11.57 11.47
C ILE A 62 -0.53 11.19 11.03
N ARG A 63 -0.35 10.69 9.79
CA ARG A 63 0.97 10.40 9.24
C ARG A 63 1.87 11.63 9.19
N PHE A 64 1.33 12.78 8.82
CA PHE A 64 2.05 14.05 8.87
C PHE A 64 2.51 14.40 10.29
N LEU A 65 1.62 14.29 11.28
CA LEU A 65 1.96 14.58 12.68
C LEU A 65 2.99 13.62 13.28
N LYS A 66 3.05 12.37 12.80
CA LYS A 66 4.07 11.39 13.17
C LYS A 66 5.41 11.58 12.44
N GLY A 67 5.48 12.48 11.45
CA GLY A 67 6.67 12.65 10.61
C GLY A 67 6.86 11.54 9.57
N GLU A 68 5.83 10.74 9.32
CA GLU A 68 5.83 9.62 8.34
C GLU A 68 5.34 10.05 6.95
N ALA A 69 5.08 11.35 6.76
CA ALA A 69 4.68 11.91 5.48
C ALA A 69 5.90 12.17 4.60
N GLU A 70 5.86 11.68 3.37
CA GLU A 70 6.90 11.98 2.38
C GLU A 70 6.75 13.42 1.87
N VAL A 71 7.82 14.20 1.97
CA VAL A 71 7.86 15.58 1.45
C VAL A 71 8.08 15.52 -0.06
N GLY A 72 6.99 15.52 -0.83
CA GLY A 72 7.02 15.60 -2.30
C GLY A 72 7.40 16.98 -2.87
N VAL A 73 7.96 17.86 -2.05
CA VAL A 73 8.30 19.24 -2.46
C VAL A 73 9.65 19.24 -3.18
N ARG A 74 9.60 19.36 -4.50
CA ARG A 74 10.78 19.71 -5.31
C ARG A 74 11.05 21.20 -5.17
N LYS A 75 11.60 21.63 -4.03
CA LYS A 75 12.01 23.02 -3.87
C LYS A 75 13.25 23.25 -4.75
N ILE A 76 13.12 24.08 -5.78
CA ILE A 76 14.28 24.60 -6.50
C ILE A 76 14.89 25.67 -5.61
N ASP A 77 15.88 25.31 -4.80
CA ASP A 77 16.67 26.30 -4.08
C ASP A 77 17.54 27.08 -5.09
N LYS A 78 17.18 28.34 -5.35
CA LYS A 78 17.90 29.22 -6.29
C LYS A 78 19.33 29.61 -5.82
N THR A 79 19.71 29.23 -4.61
CA THR A 79 21.03 29.50 -4.02
C THR A 79 21.96 28.29 -4.11
N THR A 80 21.43 27.11 -4.44
CA THR A 80 22.24 25.91 -4.64
C THR A 80 22.57 25.85 -6.13
N ALA A 81 23.83 26.09 -6.49
CA ALA A 81 24.31 25.73 -7.82
C ALA A 81 23.91 24.27 -8.07
N ALA A 82 23.34 23.99 -9.25
CA ALA A 82 22.97 22.65 -9.64
C ALA A 82 24.15 21.71 -9.31
N PRO A 83 23.95 20.64 -8.52
CA PRO A 83 25.02 19.70 -8.33
C PRO A 83 25.43 19.23 -9.73
N ALA A 84 26.70 19.46 -10.07
CA ALA A 84 27.29 18.86 -11.25
C ALA A 84 26.88 17.40 -11.23
N ALA A 85 26.30 16.92 -12.34
CA ALA A 85 25.86 15.55 -12.48
C ALA A 85 26.94 14.65 -11.88
N ALA A 86 26.66 14.10 -10.69
CA ALA A 86 27.57 13.20 -10.04
C ALA A 86 27.70 12.04 -11.02
N ALA A 87 28.90 11.86 -11.55
CA ALA A 87 29.24 10.63 -12.25
C ALA A 87 28.76 9.51 -11.35
N ALA A 88 27.89 8.65 -11.90
CA ALA A 88 27.34 7.51 -11.18
C ALA A 88 28.51 6.81 -10.48
N PRO A 89 28.44 6.55 -9.16
CA PRO A 89 29.41 5.63 -8.58
C PRO A 89 29.28 4.36 -9.39
N ALA A 90 30.40 3.87 -9.92
CA ALA A 90 30.44 2.61 -10.64
C ALA A 90 29.98 1.52 -9.67
N ALA A 91 28.68 1.24 -9.67
CA ALA A 91 28.14 0.05 -9.06
C ALA A 91 28.74 -1.11 -9.85
N SER A 92 29.53 -1.95 -9.17
CA SER A 92 29.73 -3.31 -9.62
C SER A 92 28.39 -4.03 -9.46
N SER A 93 27.42 -3.73 -10.32
CA SER A 93 26.08 -4.31 -10.33
C SER A 93 25.95 -5.25 -11.53
N GLY A 94 26.82 -6.25 -11.58
CA GLY A 94 26.47 -7.48 -12.27
C GLY A 94 25.61 -8.33 -11.33
N PRO A 95 24.69 -9.15 -11.86
CA PRO A 95 24.00 -10.14 -11.03
C PRO A 95 25.04 -11.01 -10.32
N ALA A 96 24.88 -11.19 -9.01
CA ALA A 96 25.71 -12.14 -8.28
C ALA A 96 25.19 -13.55 -8.60
N GLU A 97 25.95 -14.30 -9.40
CA GLU A 97 25.61 -15.66 -9.81
C GLU A 97 26.21 -16.68 -8.85
N TYR A 98 25.39 -17.62 -8.39
CA TYR A 98 25.75 -18.71 -7.50
C TYR A 98 25.24 -20.04 -8.04
N VAL A 99 26.04 -21.09 -7.91
CA VAL A 99 25.59 -22.48 -8.09
C VAL A 99 25.35 -23.05 -6.70
N VAL A 100 24.10 -23.37 -6.39
CA VAL A 100 23.69 -23.90 -5.08
C VAL A 100 23.25 -25.34 -5.25
N THR A 101 23.80 -26.25 -4.44
CA THR A 101 23.37 -27.65 -4.41
C THR A 101 22.21 -27.81 -3.42
N VAL A 102 21.02 -28.15 -3.92
CA VAL A 102 19.85 -28.45 -3.09
C VAL A 102 19.46 -29.91 -3.33
N ASN A 103 19.43 -30.72 -2.27
CA ASN A 103 19.10 -32.16 -2.34
C ASN A 103 19.94 -32.95 -3.37
N GLY A 104 21.22 -32.58 -3.55
CA GLY A 104 22.14 -33.24 -4.49
C GLY A 104 22.00 -32.81 -5.96
N LYS A 105 21.12 -31.84 -6.26
CA LYS A 105 21.00 -31.24 -7.60
C LYS A 105 21.57 -29.82 -7.60
N GLU A 106 22.40 -29.52 -8.59
CA GLU A 106 22.94 -28.17 -8.80
C GLU A 106 21.88 -27.26 -9.43
N VAL A 107 21.72 -26.07 -8.86
CA VAL A 107 20.76 -25.06 -9.29
C VAL A 107 21.49 -23.73 -9.48
N PHE A 108 21.26 -23.08 -10.61
CA PHE A 108 21.81 -21.77 -10.92
C PHE A 108 20.90 -20.67 -10.36
N MET A 109 21.51 -19.74 -9.62
CA MET A 109 20.81 -18.62 -8.98
C MET A 109 21.52 -17.31 -9.32
N ALA A 110 20.77 -16.31 -9.79
CA ALA A 110 21.28 -14.96 -10.02
C ALA A 110 20.56 -13.95 -9.13
N PHE A 111 21.30 -13.12 -8.39
CA PHE A 111 20.73 -12.11 -7.50
C PHE A 111 20.95 -10.70 -8.02
N GLU A 112 19.87 -9.93 -8.05
CA GLU A 112 19.88 -8.49 -8.36
C GLU A 112 19.04 -7.75 -7.30
N GLY A 113 19.71 -7.21 -6.29
CA GLY A 113 19.03 -6.65 -5.11
C GLY A 113 18.25 -7.70 -4.32
N ASN A 114 16.95 -7.47 -4.10
CA ASN A 114 16.05 -8.41 -3.42
C ASN A 114 15.36 -9.38 -4.38
N MET A 115 15.87 -9.57 -5.60
CA MET A 115 15.32 -10.47 -6.59
C MET A 115 16.32 -11.62 -6.86
N ALA A 116 15.84 -12.85 -6.77
CA ALA A 116 16.57 -14.07 -7.07
C ALA A 116 15.96 -14.73 -8.31
N THR A 117 16.77 -14.95 -9.35
CA THR A 117 16.36 -15.69 -10.53
C THR A 117 16.84 -17.13 -10.40
N VAL A 118 15.90 -18.09 -10.41
CA VAL A 118 16.18 -19.53 -10.33
C VAL A 118 15.57 -20.19 -11.55
N ASP A 119 16.39 -20.83 -12.38
CA ASP A 119 15.96 -21.47 -13.64
C ASP A 119 15.09 -20.56 -14.53
N GLY A 120 15.41 -19.26 -14.56
CA GLY A 120 14.68 -18.25 -15.35
C GLY A 120 13.38 -17.72 -14.72
N LYS A 121 13.02 -18.17 -13.51
CA LYS A 121 11.89 -17.65 -12.73
C LYS A 121 12.39 -16.68 -11.66
N VAL A 122 11.74 -15.53 -11.53
CA VAL A 122 12.15 -14.45 -10.64
C VAL A 122 11.35 -14.53 -9.33
N TYR A 123 12.07 -14.56 -8.21
CA TYR A 123 11.54 -14.65 -6.85
C TYR A 123 12.02 -13.45 -6.05
N ARG A 124 11.13 -12.74 -5.34
CA ARG A 124 11.56 -11.67 -4.44
C ARG A 124 11.97 -12.27 -3.10
N VAL A 125 13.22 -12.09 -2.71
CA VAL A 125 13.80 -12.57 -1.46
C VAL A 125 13.90 -11.44 -0.45
N GLY A 126 13.24 -11.59 0.69
CA GLY A 126 13.39 -10.68 1.82
C GLY A 126 14.71 -10.98 2.55
N ILE A 127 15.71 -10.12 2.39
CA ILE A 127 16.94 -10.20 3.18
C ILE A 127 16.73 -9.38 4.45
N GLN A 128 16.32 -10.04 5.53
CA GLN A 128 16.34 -9.44 6.87
C GLN A 128 17.64 -9.84 7.59
N PRO A 129 18.34 -8.91 8.26
CA PRO A 129 19.35 -9.27 9.24
C PRO A 129 18.67 -10.13 10.32
N GLN A 130 19.13 -11.37 10.49
CA GLN A 130 18.51 -12.30 11.42
C GLN A 130 18.72 -11.84 12.87
N ALA A 131 17.73 -11.14 13.44
CA ALA A 131 17.50 -11.18 14.87
C ALA A 131 16.78 -12.49 15.18
N ALA A 132 17.35 -13.31 16.06
CA ALA A 132 16.76 -14.56 16.50
C ALA A 132 15.38 -14.33 17.12
N GLY A 133 14.31 -14.88 16.54
CA GLY A 133 13.00 -14.85 17.18
C GLY A 133 11.80 -15.24 16.32
N LYS A 134 11.42 -16.52 16.44
CA LYS A 134 10.08 -17.10 16.25
C LYS A 134 9.50 -17.11 14.82
N SER A 135 9.77 -18.24 14.15
CA SER A 135 8.91 -18.81 13.13
C SER A 135 7.52 -19.08 13.72
N THR A 136 6.51 -18.34 13.25
CA THR A 136 5.11 -18.77 13.31
C THR A 136 4.82 -19.55 12.04
N ALA A 137 4.31 -20.77 12.21
CA ALA A 137 4.00 -21.71 11.15
C ALA A 137 3.10 -21.09 10.07
N SER A 138 3.47 -21.30 8.81
CA SER A 138 2.62 -21.05 7.65
C SER A 138 1.44 -22.04 7.66
N PRO A 139 0.19 -21.61 7.42
CA PRO A 139 -0.92 -22.55 7.26
C PRO A 139 -0.69 -23.48 6.05
N ALA A 140 -1.23 -24.69 6.15
CA ALA A 140 -1.08 -25.75 5.16
C ALA A 140 -1.47 -25.33 3.73
N GLN A 141 -0.67 -25.74 2.75
CA GLN A 141 -0.95 -25.62 1.31
C GLN A 141 -2.29 -26.30 0.98
N GLY A 142 -3.32 -25.49 0.73
CA GLY A 142 -4.58 -25.96 0.16
C GLY A 142 -4.44 -26.31 -1.33
N SER A 143 -5.31 -27.17 -1.84
CA SER A 143 -5.47 -27.42 -3.27
C SER A 143 -6.51 -26.45 -3.85
N GLY A 144 -6.06 -25.37 -4.49
CA GLY A 144 -6.91 -24.34 -5.12
C GLY A 144 -6.12 -23.56 -6.17
N GLU A 145 -6.81 -22.99 -7.16
CA GLU A 145 -6.18 -22.19 -8.23
C GLU A 145 -5.65 -20.87 -7.64
N LEU A 146 -4.41 -20.51 -8.00
CA LEU A 146 -3.78 -19.28 -7.56
C LEU A 146 -3.97 -18.19 -8.60
N THR A 147 -4.61 -17.09 -8.18
CA THR A 147 -4.83 -15.91 -9.01
C THR A 147 -4.00 -14.75 -8.48
N GLU A 148 -3.17 -14.15 -9.32
CA GLU A 148 -2.39 -12.97 -8.98
C GLU A 148 -3.23 -11.68 -9.09
N VAL A 149 -3.12 -10.82 -8.09
CA VAL A 149 -3.62 -9.45 -8.11
C VAL A 149 -2.47 -8.54 -8.49
N LYS A 150 -2.61 -7.79 -9.59
CA LYS A 150 -1.55 -6.91 -10.12
C LYS A 150 -1.92 -5.44 -10.01
N ALA A 151 -0.92 -4.60 -9.80
CA ALA A 151 -1.07 -3.15 -9.88
C ALA A 151 -1.42 -2.74 -11.31
N GLN A 152 -2.53 -2.03 -11.49
CA GLN A 152 -2.97 -1.57 -12.82
C GLN A 152 -2.27 -0.30 -13.29
N MET A 153 -1.65 0.42 -12.35
CA MET A 153 -0.91 1.64 -12.61
C MET A 153 0.16 1.89 -11.53
N PRO A 154 1.18 2.73 -11.81
CA PRO A 154 2.19 3.06 -10.82
C PRO A 154 1.63 3.99 -9.74
N GLY A 155 2.03 3.77 -8.49
CA GLY A 155 1.57 4.58 -7.35
C GLY A 155 2.20 4.13 -6.04
N ALA A 156 1.87 4.82 -4.95
CA ALA A 156 2.24 4.43 -3.60
C ALA A 156 1.11 3.62 -2.95
N VAL A 157 1.41 2.56 -2.22
CA VAL A 157 0.40 1.88 -1.40
C VAL A 157 -0.01 2.80 -0.25
N TYR A 158 -1.25 3.28 -0.30
CA TYR A 158 -1.79 4.20 0.70
C TYR A 158 -2.36 3.44 1.90
N LYS A 159 -3.14 2.38 1.65
CA LYS A 159 -3.83 1.62 2.70
C LYS A 159 -3.99 0.15 2.32
N GLN A 160 -3.76 -0.74 3.29
CA GLN A 160 -4.09 -2.15 3.20
C GLN A 160 -5.49 -2.38 3.79
N LEU A 161 -6.35 -3.13 3.08
CA LEU A 161 -7.72 -3.40 3.52
C LEU A 161 -7.93 -4.85 3.96
N VAL A 162 -7.04 -5.76 3.57
CA VAL A 162 -7.14 -7.21 3.85
C VAL A 162 -5.82 -7.77 4.40
N HIS A 163 -5.89 -8.92 5.06
CA HIS A 163 -4.74 -9.66 5.60
C HIS A 163 -4.66 -11.05 4.97
N VAL A 164 -3.50 -11.69 5.10
CA VAL A 164 -3.33 -13.10 4.72
C VAL A 164 -4.31 -13.96 5.54
N GLY A 165 -5.06 -14.81 4.84
CA GLY A 165 -6.12 -15.64 5.40
C GLY A 165 -7.52 -15.05 5.31
N ASP A 166 -7.68 -13.78 4.92
CA ASP A 166 -8.99 -13.17 4.76
C ASP A 166 -9.69 -13.70 3.49
N HIS A 167 -11.00 -13.92 3.58
CA HIS A 167 -11.82 -14.29 2.43
C HIS A 167 -12.33 -13.04 1.73
N VAL A 168 -12.11 -12.93 0.42
CA VAL A 168 -12.52 -11.80 -0.42
C VAL A 168 -13.45 -12.24 -1.54
N ARG A 169 -14.32 -11.34 -1.98
CA ARG A 169 -15.19 -11.52 -3.14
C ARG A 169 -14.61 -10.85 -4.38
N GLU A 170 -15.01 -11.31 -5.55
CA GLU A 170 -14.72 -10.60 -6.79
C GLU A 170 -15.23 -9.14 -6.70
N GLY A 171 -14.38 -8.19 -7.07
CA GLY A 171 -14.65 -6.76 -6.96
C GLY A 171 -14.39 -6.14 -5.58
N GLU A 172 -14.13 -6.94 -4.54
CA GLU A 172 -13.83 -6.44 -3.20
C GLU A 172 -12.45 -5.76 -3.14
N ALA A 173 -12.36 -4.60 -2.51
CA ALA A 173 -11.12 -3.82 -2.45
C ALA A 173 -10.09 -4.46 -1.50
N ILE A 174 -8.88 -4.69 -2.02
CA ILE A 174 -7.76 -5.33 -1.30
C ILE A 174 -6.83 -4.27 -0.70
N LEU A 175 -6.57 -3.22 -1.45
CA LEU A 175 -5.74 -2.09 -1.04
C LEU A 175 -6.16 -0.82 -1.78
N ILE A 176 -5.64 0.32 -1.30
CA ILE A 176 -5.77 1.62 -1.95
C ILE A 176 -4.39 2.08 -2.38
N LEU A 177 -4.24 2.44 -3.65
CA LEU A 177 -3.08 3.14 -4.20
C LEU A 177 -3.32 4.65 -4.20
N GLU A 178 -2.27 5.42 -3.95
CA GLU A 178 -2.22 6.85 -4.19
C GLU A 178 -1.33 7.13 -5.41
N ALA A 179 -1.92 7.73 -6.44
CA ALA A 179 -1.20 8.17 -7.62
C ALA A 179 -1.79 9.48 -8.12
N MET A 180 -0.92 10.43 -8.51
CA MET A 180 -1.35 11.72 -9.08
C MET A 180 -2.38 12.49 -8.22
N LYS A 181 -2.26 12.41 -6.88
CA LYS A 181 -3.20 12.98 -5.89
C LYS A 181 -4.61 12.37 -5.89
N MET A 182 -4.77 11.20 -6.49
CA MET A 182 -6.00 10.44 -6.45
C MET A 182 -5.77 9.11 -5.74
N GLU A 183 -6.79 8.67 -5.02
CA GLU A 183 -6.86 7.36 -4.39
C GLU A 183 -7.62 6.42 -5.33
N MET A 184 -7.05 5.24 -5.58
CA MET A 184 -7.68 4.22 -6.42
C MET A 184 -7.63 2.87 -5.72
N GLU A 185 -8.77 2.20 -5.68
CA GLU A 185 -8.88 0.86 -5.11
C GLU A 185 -8.36 -0.19 -6.09
N ILE A 186 -7.60 -1.15 -5.58
CA ILE A 186 -7.26 -2.37 -6.30
C ILE A 186 -8.18 -3.48 -5.78
N SER A 187 -9.09 -3.91 -6.64
CA SER A 187 -10.08 -4.93 -6.32
C SER A 187 -9.60 -6.35 -6.63
N SER A 188 -10.18 -7.31 -5.92
CA SER A 188 -9.99 -8.73 -6.17
C SER A 188 -10.56 -9.14 -7.54
N PRO A 189 -9.81 -9.85 -8.39
CA PRO A 189 -10.31 -10.39 -9.65
C PRO A 189 -11.15 -11.66 -9.51
N THR A 190 -11.17 -12.30 -8.33
CA THR A 190 -11.90 -13.56 -8.10
C THR A 190 -12.40 -13.66 -6.65
N ASN A 191 -13.25 -14.63 -6.38
CA ASN A 191 -13.61 -15.00 -5.02
C ASN A 191 -12.55 -15.97 -4.47
N GLY A 192 -12.18 -15.83 -3.20
CA GLY A 192 -11.22 -16.74 -2.60
C GLY A 192 -10.61 -16.23 -1.31
N THR A 193 -9.53 -16.86 -0.88
CA THR A 193 -8.78 -16.48 0.33
C THR A 193 -7.45 -15.85 -0.04
N ILE A 194 -7.07 -14.75 0.60
CA ILE A 194 -5.75 -14.13 0.43
C ILE A 194 -4.68 -15.08 0.96
N GLU A 195 -3.85 -15.58 0.07
CA GLU A 195 -2.76 -16.49 0.43
C GLU A 195 -1.47 -15.75 0.74
N GLU A 196 -1.17 -14.71 -0.05
CA GLU A 196 0.07 -13.95 0.08
C GLU A 196 -0.18 -12.47 -0.21
N ILE A 197 0.51 -11.61 0.53
CA ILE A 197 0.57 -10.16 0.32
C ILE A 197 2.04 -9.79 0.11
N GLN A 198 2.34 -9.11 -0.99
CA GLN A 198 3.70 -8.74 -1.44
C GLN A 198 3.92 -7.22 -1.46
N PHE A 199 3.17 -6.48 -0.65
CA PHE A 199 3.31 -5.03 -0.47
C PHE A 199 3.24 -4.64 1.00
N ALA A 200 3.80 -3.49 1.33
CA ALA A 200 3.58 -2.78 2.59
C ALA A 200 3.03 -1.38 2.34
N VAL A 201 2.36 -0.80 3.34
CA VAL A 201 1.91 0.60 3.29
C VAL A 201 3.13 1.52 3.12
N GLY A 202 3.07 2.39 2.11
CA GLY A 202 4.17 3.27 1.70
C GLY A 202 4.99 2.77 0.51
N ASP A 203 4.87 1.49 0.12
CA ASP A 203 5.64 0.96 -1.00
C ASP A 203 5.26 1.63 -2.33
N GLN A 204 6.27 1.93 -3.15
CA GLN A 204 6.08 2.32 -4.54
C GLN A 204 5.88 1.07 -5.40
N VAL A 205 4.78 1.04 -6.15
CA VAL A 205 4.41 -0.07 -7.04
C VAL A 205 4.41 0.38 -8.49
N HIS A 206 4.68 -0.56 -9.39
CA HIS A 206 4.71 -0.35 -10.83
C HIS A 206 3.59 -1.12 -11.51
N THR A 207 3.16 -0.67 -12.69
CA THR A 207 2.18 -1.42 -13.49
C THR A 207 2.62 -2.86 -13.71
N GLY A 208 1.71 -3.81 -13.48
CA GLY A 208 1.95 -5.24 -13.63
C GLY A 208 2.65 -5.91 -12.44
N GLN A 209 3.09 -5.15 -11.43
CA GLN A 209 3.66 -5.71 -10.21
C GLN A 209 2.61 -6.53 -9.45
N THR A 210 2.94 -7.76 -9.08
CA THR A 210 2.09 -8.59 -8.23
C THR A 210 2.04 -8.01 -6.82
N LEU A 211 0.82 -7.87 -6.30
CA LEU A 211 0.49 -7.27 -5.01
C LEU A 211 0.03 -8.33 -4.02
N ALA A 212 -0.81 -9.26 -4.46
CA ALA A 212 -1.32 -10.34 -3.64
C ALA A 212 -1.62 -11.58 -4.49
N THR A 213 -1.72 -12.72 -3.83
CA THR A 213 -2.17 -13.98 -4.44
C THR A 213 -3.43 -14.44 -3.73
N ILE A 214 -4.44 -14.80 -4.52
CA ILE A 214 -5.73 -15.29 -4.04
C ILE A 214 -5.89 -16.74 -4.42
N ARG A 215 -6.30 -17.55 -3.45
CA ARG A 215 -6.65 -18.94 -3.64
C ARG A 215 -8.16 -19.09 -3.78
N GLY A 216 -8.61 -19.54 -4.95
CA GLY A 216 -9.99 -19.93 -5.23
C GLY A 216 -10.31 -21.37 -4.83
#